data_AF-A0A952S9J1-F1
#
_entry.id   AF-A0A952S9J1-F1
#
_cell.length_a   1.000
_cell.length_b   1.000
_cell.length_c   1.000
_cell.angle_alpha   90.00
_cell.angle_beta   90.00
_cell.angle_gamma   90.00
#
_symmetry.space_group_name_H-M   'P 1'
#
loop_
_entity.id
_entity.type
_entity.pdbx_description
1 polymer ?
#
loop_
_entity_poly.entity_id
_entity_poly.type
_entity_poly.pdbx_seq_one_letter_code
_entity_poly.pdbx_strand_id
1 'polypeptide(L)'
;MTFNIQDKRTALAIVRIFETGRAEGDHSACVVLNDGAGISYGAYQFTHRSGSLAEVADAYLATGCPVGASVIASRIGVLRNTGRASLAAAAADSRLRRAFRAAGVTSEMRSVQFEVAVRRFLQPAIGFCLMRGFVTPLALAVVYDSIIHGSFQRIAQQVRATTEAAWIREYLMRRDAWLGSVKRLAVTRYRTRFFLAEVRRGNWDLRLPLYVHGVRLTGSIASAIDDPVTRPYAATDDITEVPDTDEPETLERGIFDRAEDAVTTVVERTDRVKAMWTAIGGTIWQAAWAVGGWVAGLPREVWIVAAMAAAALALLYLYRQIELGRLRERCPCRDEEA
;
A
#
# COMPACT_ATOMS: atom_id res chain seq x y z
N MET A 1 7.05 -27.07 -2.83
CA MET A 1 7.21 -26.38 -1.52
C MET A 1 6.45 -25.08 -1.58
N THR A 2 5.67 -24.74 -0.55
CA THR A 2 4.74 -23.60 -0.57
C THR A 2 4.92 -22.79 0.70
N PHE A 3 4.94 -21.46 0.59
CA PHE A 3 4.96 -20.55 1.73
C PHE A 3 3.82 -20.87 2.71
N ASN A 4 4.17 -21.02 3.99
CA ASN A 4 3.20 -21.32 5.03
C ASN A 4 2.36 -20.06 5.38
N ILE A 5 1.34 -20.22 6.22
CA ILE A 5 0.46 -19.10 6.59
C ILE A 5 1.21 -17.97 7.33
N GLN A 6 2.22 -18.31 8.13
CA GLN A 6 3.03 -17.36 8.88
C GLN A 6 3.93 -16.53 7.95
N ASP A 7 4.49 -17.13 6.90
CA ASP A 7 5.28 -16.43 5.89
C ASP A 7 4.43 -15.37 5.18
N LYS A 8 3.22 -15.78 4.76
CA LYS A 8 2.24 -14.90 4.09
C LYS A 8 1.82 -13.74 5.00
N ARG A 9 1.49 -14.05 6.26
CA ARG A 9 1.14 -13.03 7.28
C ARG A 9 2.28 -12.06 7.53
N THR A 10 3.51 -12.55 7.63
CA THR A 10 4.69 -11.72 7.85
C THR A 10 4.95 -10.79 6.66
N ALA A 11 4.85 -11.28 5.43
CA ALA A 11 4.96 -10.46 4.22
C ALA A 11 3.87 -9.37 4.17
N LEU A 12 2.62 -9.72 4.49
CA LEU A 12 1.49 -8.79 4.58
C LEU A 12 1.73 -7.71 5.65
N ALA A 13 2.22 -8.11 6.83
CA ALA A 13 2.54 -7.22 7.93
C ALA A 13 3.57 -6.16 7.53
N ILE A 14 4.68 -6.60 6.93
CA ILE A 14 5.79 -5.75 6.53
C ILE A 14 5.31 -4.69 5.54
N VAL A 15 4.61 -5.12 4.49
CA VAL A 15 4.09 -4.19 3.47
C VAL A 15 3.08 -3.22 4.06
N ARG A 16 2.18 -3.68 4.93
CA ARG A 16 1.21 -2.79 5.59
C ARG A 16 1.89 -1.73 6.45
N ILE A 17 2.93 -2.11 7.19
CA ILE A 17 3.72 -1.17 7.99
C ILE A 17 4.39 -0.13 7.07
N PHE A 18 4.87 -0.51 5.89
CA PHE A 18 5.38 0.45 4.92
C PHE A 18 4.30 1.40 4.39
N GLU A 19 3.10 0.90 4.08
CA GLU A 19 2.03 1.73 3.54
C GLU A 19 1.42 2.70 4.57
N THR A 20 1.28 2.24 5.82
CA THR A 20 0.44 2.92 6.82
C THR A 20 1.15 3.26 8.14
N GLY A 21 2.39 2.79 8.32
CA GLY A 21 3.10 2.89 9.60
C GLY A 21 2.52 2.01 10.71
N ARG A 22 1.59 1.10 10.39
CA ARG A 22 0.91 0.22 11.34
C ARG A 22 0.87 -1.20 10.83
N ALA A 23 0.94 -2.18 11.75
CA ALA A 23 0.78 -3.59 11.42
C ALA A 23 -0.69 -3.99 11.28
N GLU A 24 -1.58 -3.33 12.01
CA GLU A 24 -3.02 -3.56 11.98
C GLU A 24 -3.70 -2.59 11.00
N GLY A 25 -4.66 -3.10 10.23
CA GLY A 25 -5.46 -2.29 9.32
C GLY A 25 -6.90 -2.14 9.82
N ASP A 26 -7.54 -1.05 9.42
CA ASP A 26 -8.94 -0.82 9.77
C ASP A 26 -9.86 -1.51 8.75
N HIS A 27 -10.36 -2.69 9.11
CA HIS A 27 -11.30 -3.47 8.30
C HIS A 27 -12.67 -2.79 8.13
N SER A 28 -12.98 -1.83 9.00
CA SER A 28 -14.20 -1.04 8.94
C SER A 28 -14.00 0.28 8.19
N ALA A 29 -12.78 0.62 7.76
CA ALA A 29 -12.55 1.83 6.98
C ALA A 29 -13.42 1.82 5.72
N CYS A 30 -14.24 2.84 5.52
CA CYS A 30 -15.07 2.97 4.34
C CYS A 30 -15.15 4.45 3.98
N VAL A 31 -14.35 4.87 3.02
CA VAL A 31 -14.14 6.28 2.67
C VAL A 31 -14.41 6.51 1.19
N VAL A 32 -14.73 7.74 0.84
CA VAL A 32 -14.81 8.20 -0.55
C VAL A 32 -13.73 9.25 -0.70
N LEU A 33 -12.79 9.00 -1.59
CA LEU A 33 -11.67 9.89 -1.87
C LEU A 33 -11.96 10.68 -3.16
N ASN A 34 -11.38 11.88 -3.28
CA ASN A 34 -11.51 12.74 -4.46
C ASN A 34 -10.57 12.30 -5.61
N ASP A 35 -10.32 11.01 -5.73
CA ASP A 35 -9.45 10.39 -6.75
C ASP A 35 -10.25 9.69 -7.86
N GLY A 36 -11.58 9.75 -7.76
CA GLY A 36 -12.52 9.11 -8.69
C GLY A 36 -12.65 7.61 -8.51
N ALA A 37 -12.01 6.98 -7.51
CA ALA A 37 -12.12 5.54 -7.28
C ALA A 37 -13.49 5.10 -6.73
N GLY A 38 -14.32 6.05 -6.29
CA GLY A 38 -15.58 5.77 -5.63
C GLY A 38 -15.35 5.43 -4.15
N ILE A 39 -16.00 4.37 -3.67
CA ILE A 39 -15.74 3.85 -2.32
C ILE A 39 -14.37 3.16 -2.29
N SER A 40 -13.58 3.44 -1.26
CA SER A 40 -12.41 2.67 -0.83
C SER A 40 -12.68 2.04 0.53
N TYR A 41 -12.45 0.73 0.66
CA TYR A 41 -12.94 -0.07 1.77
C TYR A 41 -11.87 -0.98 2.40
N GLY A 42 -11.92 -1.09 3.72
CA GLY A 42 -11.22 -2.08 4.51
C GLY A 42 -9.72 -1.86 4.67
N ALA A 43 -9.10 -2.85 5.31
CA ALA A 43 -7.71 -2.83 5.72
C ALA A 43 -6.71 -2.92 4.54
N TYR A 44 -7.22 -3.19 3.33
CA TYR A 44 -6.46 -3.33 2.09
C TYR A 44 -6.95 -2.37 0.98
N GLN A 45 -7.76 -1.35 1.34
CA GLN A 45 -8.21 -0.29 0.42
C GLN A 45 -8.86 -0.81 -0.88
N PHE A 46 -9.79 -1.75 -0.77
CA PHE A 46 -10.55 -2.26 -1.92
C PHE A 46 -11.40 -1.15 -2.53
N THR A 47 -11.18 -0.83 -3.81
CA THR A 47 -11.87 0.28 -4.46
C THR A 47 -13.00 -0.20 -5.36
N HIS A 48 -14.05 0.62 -5.47
CA HIS A 48 -15.16 0.36 -6.39
C HIS A 48 -14.68 0.35 -7.83
N ARG A 49 -13.90 1.36 -8.26
CA ARG A 49 -13.42 1.45 -9.65
C ARG A 49 -12.55 0.27 -10.08
N SER A 50 -11.74 -0.31 -9.20
CA SER A 50 -10.91 -1.47 -9.53
C SER A 50 -11.69 -2.79 -9.61
N GLY A 51 -12.99 -2.79 -9.26
CA GLY A 51 -13.82 -3.99 -9.14
C GLY A 51 -13.55 -4.81 -7.88
N SER A 52 -12.45 -4.55 -7.16
CA SER A 52 -12.09 -5.33 -5.97
C SER A 52 -13.05 -5.18 -4.80
N LEU A 53 -13.76 -4.04 -4.70
CA LEU A 53 -14.84 -3.91 -3.72
C LEU A 53 -16.01 -4.85 -4.00
N ALA A 54 -16.33 -5.09 -5.28
CA ALA A 54 -17.40 -6.02 -5.65
C ALA A 54 -17.00 -7.47 -5.32
N GLU A 55 -15.74 -7.84 -5.57
CA GLU A 55 -15.19 -9.16 -5.21
C GLU A 55 -15.29 -9.42 -3.70
N VAL A 56 -14.93 -8.43 -2.87
CA VAL A 56 -15.09 -8.52 -1.40
C VAL A 56 -16.55 -8.64 -1.01
N ALA A 57 -17.43 -7.85 -1.62
CA ALA A 57 -18.86 -7.90 -1.34
C ALA A 57 -19.46 -9.27 -1.70
N ASP A 58 -19.14 -9.81 -2.88
CA ASP A 58 -19.60 -11.13 -3.33
C ASP A 58 -19.10 -12.24 -2.41
N ALA A 59 -17.81 -12.24 -2.07
CA ALA A 59 -17.23 -13.22 -1.16
C ALA A 59 -17.85 -13.12 0.25
N TYR A 60 -18.10 -11.90 0.75
CA TYR A 60 -18.75 -11.71 2.04
C TYR A 60 -20.19 -12.23 2.06
N LEU A 61 -20.97 -11.96 1.01
CA LEU A 61 -22.34 -12.48 0.91
C LEU A 61 -22.37 -14.02 0.91
N ALA A 62 -21.38 -14.67 0.31
CA ALA A 62 -21.23 -16.13 0.32
C ALA A 62 -20.90 -16.70 1.71
N THR A 63 -20.46 -15.88 2.68
CA THR A 63 -20.22 -16.35 4.05
C THR A 63 -21.51 -16.71 4.78
N GLY A 64 -22.64 -16.09 4.41
CA GLY A 64 -23.91 -16.17 5.11
C GLY A 64 -24.03 -15.25 6.33
N CYS A 65 -23.00 -14.43 6.64
CA CYS A 65 -23.05 -13.50 7.76
C CYS A 65 -24.13 -12.42 7.52
N PRO A 66 -25.11 -12.23 8.43
CA PRO A 66 -26.23 -11.34 8.17
C PRO A 66 -25.90 -9.85 8.32
N VAL A 67 -24.80 -9.50 8.98
CA VAL A 67 -24.46 -8.11 9.34
C VAL A 67 -24.23 -7.27 8.08
N GLY A 68 -25.13 -6.32 7.80
CA GLY A 68 -25.05 -5.47 6.61
C GLY A 68 -25.31 -6.18 5.27
N ALA A 69 -25.48 -7.51 5.25
CA ALA A 69 -25.58 -8.31 4.04
C ALA A 69 -26.78 -7.93 3.15
N SER A 70 -27.96 -7.68 3.73
CA SER A 70 -29.14 -7.29 2.95
C SER A 70 -28.96 -5.97 2.19
N VAL A 71 -28.25 -5.01 2.80
CA VAL A 71 -27.91 -3.74 2.15
C VAL A 71 -26.85 -3.96 1.08
N ILE A 72 -25.80 -4.73 1.36
CA ILE A 72 -24.74 -5.01 0.38
C ILE A 72 -25.31 -5.77 -0.83
N ALA A 73 -26.11 -6.81 -0.61
CA ALA A 73 -26.74 -7.61 -1.66
C ALA A 73 -27.62 -6.77 -2.59
N SER A 74 -28.45 -5.90 -2.02
CA SER A 74 -29.31 -5.02 -2.82
C SER A 74 -28.57 -3.94 -3.64
N ARG A 75 -27.26 -3.74 -3.41
CA ARG A 75 -26.40 -2.83 -4.20
C ARG A 75 -25.32 -3.56 -4.99
N ILE A 76 -25.31 -4.89 -5.02
CA ILE A 76 -24.20 -5.64 -5.64
C ILE A 76 -24.06 -5.34 -7.14
N GLY A 77 -25.18 -5.15 -7.85
CA GLY A 77 -25.16 -4.74 -9.27
C GLY A 77 -24.50 -3.37 -9.48
N VAL A 78 -24.70 -2.41 -8.57
CA VAL A 78 -24.04 -1.10 -8.61
C VAL A 78 -22.54 -1.25 -8.34
N LEU A 79 -22.16 -2.11 -7.39
CA LEU A 79 -20.75 -2.37 -7.05
C LEU A 79 -19.98 -3.04 -8.20
N ARG A 80 -20.62 -3.96 -8.93
CA ARG A 80 -20.02 -4.62 -10.10
C ARG A 80 -19.86 -3.69 -11.31
N ASN A 81 -20.64 -2.62 -11.38
CA ASN A 81 -20.51 -1.60 -12.43
C ASN A 81 -19.51 -0.51 -12.03
N THR A 82 -18.38 -0.45 -12.74
CA THR A 82 -17.29 0.52 -12.49
C THR A 82 -17.44 1.84 -13.26
N GLY A 83 -18.57 2.04 -13.94
CA GLY A 83 -18.90 3.26 -14.67
C GLY A 83 -19.10 4.47 -13.76
N ARG A 84 -18.82 5.68 -14.27
CA ARG A 84 -18.83 6.94 -13.50
C ARG A 84 -20.13 7.18 -12.73
N ALA A 85 -21.28 6.89 -13.35
CA ALA A 85 -22.58 7.04 -12.71
C ALA A 85 -22.76 6.10 -11.50
N SER A 86 -22.37 4.83 -11.65
CA SER A 86 -22.40 3.83 -10.58
C SER A 86 -21.44 4.17 -9.45
N LEU A 87 -20.23 4.63 -9.77
CA LEU A 87 -19.26 5.11 -8.77
C LEU A 87 -19.84 6.26 -7.93
N ALA A 88 -20.45 7.26 -8.59
CA ALA A 88 -21.07 8.40 -7.90
C ALA A 88 -22.26 7.97 -7.04
N ALA A 89 -23.13 7.11 -7.56
CA ALA A 89 -24.29 6.59 -6.84
C ALA A 89 -23.89 5.81 -5.57
N ALA A 90 -22.92 4.90 -5.68
CA ALA A 90 -22.43 4.14 -4.53
C ALA A 90 -21.73 5.06 -3.50
N ALA A 91 -20.90 6.00 -3.96
CA ALA A 91 -20.22 6.95 -3.08
C ALA A 91 -21.19 7.81 -2.26
N ALA A 92 -22.32 8.21 -2.86
CA ALA A 92 -23.36 8.97 -2.19
C ALA A 92 -24.22 8.12 -1.22
N ASP A 93 -24.31 6.80 -1.42
CA ASP A 93 -25.12 5.90 -0.57
C ASP A 93 -24.52 5.75 0.84
N SER A 94 -25.02 6.56 1.78
CA SER A 94 -24.58 6.50 3.18
C SER A 94 -25.00 5.19 3.87
N ARG A 95 -26.08 4.54 3.43
CA ARG A 95 -26.58 3.28 4.01
C ARG A 95 -25.66 2.14 3.62
N LEU A 96 -25.24 2.10 2.35
CA LEU A 96 -24.24 1.14 1.87
C LEU A 96 -22.92 1.28 2.62
N ARG A 97 -22.41 2.50 2.78
CA ARG A 97 -21.16 2.74 3.52
C ARG A 97 -21.28 2.32 4.99
N ARG A 98 -22.42 2.57 5.66
CA ARG A 98 -22.66 2.08 7.03
C ARG A 98 -22.71 0.56 7.10
N ALA A 99 -23.32 -0.10 6.11
CA ALA A 99 -23.36 -1.56 6.05
C ALA A 99 -21.96 -2.17 5.92
N PHE A 100 -21.09 -1.59 5.08
CA PHE A 100 -19.69 -2.01 4.99
C PHE A 100 -18.90 -1.79 6.29
N ARG A 101 -19.09 -0.66 6.98
CA ARG A 101 -18.49 -0.44 8.30
C ARG A 101 -18.94 -1.49 9.31
N ALA A 102 -20.24 -1.80 9.34
CA ALA A 102 -20.80 -2.80 10.23
C ALA A 102 -20.31 -4.22 9.89
N ALA A 103 -20.20 -4.56 8.61
CA ALA A 103 -19.63 -5.83 8.20
C ALA A 103 -18.14 -5.93 8.58
N GLY A 104 -17.39 -4.83 8.44
CA GLY A 104 -15.95 -4.76 8.75
C GLY A 104 -15.57 -5.10 10.19
N VAL A 105 -16.51 -5.05 11.13
CA VAL A 105 -16.25 -5.47 12.51
C VAL A 105 -16.31 -6.99 12.70
N THR A 106 -16.96 -7.74 11.80
CA THR A 106 -17.14 -9.19 11.94
C THR A 106 -15.90 -9.98 11.52
N SER A 107 -15.73 -11.17 12.08
CA SER A 107 -14.62 -12.06 11.72
C SER A 107 -14.72 -12.56 10.28
N GLU A 108 -15.93 -12.78 9.75
CA GLU A 108 -16.14 -13.25 8.39
C GLU A 108 -15.69 -12.21 7.36
N MET A 109 -16.03 -10.93 7.55
CA MET A 109 -15.57 -9.89 6.65
C MET A 109 -14.06 -9.69 6.73
N ARG A 110 -13.45 -9.81 7.92
CA ARG A 110 -11.98 -9.75 8.06
C ARG A 110 -11.29 -10.88 7.30
N SER A 111 -11.80 -12.12 7.44
CA SER A 111 -11.32 -13.28 6.69
C SER A 111 -11.45 -13.06 5.18
N VAL A 112 -12.61 -12.57 4.71
CA VAL A 112 -12.83 -12.28 3.29
C VAL A 112 -11.89 -11.20 2.77
N GLN A 113 -11.69 -10.12 3.52
CA GLN A 113 -10.72 -9.08 3.16
C GLN A 113 -9.31 -9.67 3.03
N PHE A 114 -8.89 -10.51 3.98
CA PHE A 114 -7.60 -11.18 3.92
C PHE A 114 -7.50 -12.10 2.69
N GLU A 115 -8.47 -12.97 2.46
CA GLU A 115 -8.48 -13.93 1.35
C GLU A 115 -8.45 -13.23 -0.02
N VAL A 116 -9.24 -12.18 -0.19
CA VAL A 116 -9.24 -11.39 -1.44
C VAL A 116 -7.92 -10.65 -1.60
N ALA A 117 -7.35 -10.09 -0.53
CA ALA A 117 -6.03 -9.46 -0.59
C ALA A 117 -4.92 -10.45 -0.96
N VAL A 118 -4.94 -11.65 -0.37
CA VAL A 118 -4.01 -12.73 -0.70
C VAL A 118 -4.15 -13.09 -2.18
N ARG A 119 -5.37 -13.36 -2.66
CA ARG A 119 -5.62 -13.76 -4.05
C ARG A 119 -5.17 -12.68 -5.03
N ARG A 120 -5.52 -11.42 -4.76
CA ARG A 120 -5.31 -10.33 -5.72
C ARG A 120 -3.88 -9.82 -5.74
N PHE A 121 -3.20 -9.82 -4.59
CA PHE A 121 -1.92 -9.13 -4.46
C PHE A 121 -0.77 -10.04 -4.05
N LEU A 122 -1.00 -11.01 -3.16
CA LEU A 122 0.05 -11.92 -2.69
C LEU A 122 0.26 -13.10 -3.64
N GLN A 123 -0.80 -13.62 -4.25
CA GLN A 123 -0.73 -14.78 -5.14
C GLN A 123 0.16 -14.54 -6.38
N PRO A 124 0.16 -13.35 -7.02
CA PRO A 124 1.14 -13.03 -8.06
C PRO A 124 2.59 -13.11 -7.57
N ALA A 125 2.86 -12.65 -6.33
CA ALA A 125 4.19 -12.76 -5.72
C ALA A 125 4.58 -14.22 -5.46
N ILE A 126 3.65 -15.02 -4.95
CA ILE A 126 3.84 -16.47 -4.74
C ILE A 126 4.13 -17.15 -6.08
N GLY A 127 3.36 -16.85 -7.13
CA GLY A 127 3.56 -17.41 -8.47
C GLY A 127 4.95 -17.10 -9.02
N PHE A 128 5.41 -15.86 -8.88
CA PHE A 128 6.77 -15.48 -9.27
C PHE A 128 7.83 -16.27 -8.49
N CYS A 129 7.69 -16.35 -7.16
CA CYS A 129 8.61 -17.10 -6.33
C CYS A 129 8.66 -18.58 -6.72
N LEU A 130 7.50 -19.22 -6.94
CA LEU A 130 7.45 -20.63 -7.34
C LEU A 130 8.12 -20.86 -8.70
N MET A 131 7.85 -20.02 -9.69
CA MET A 131 8.48 -20.09 -11.02
C MET A 131 10.01 -19.94 -10.95
N ARG A 132 10.52 -19.09 -10.04
CA ARG A 132 11.96 -18.91 -9.82
C ARG A 132 12.59 -19.91 -8.84
N GLY A 133 11.80 -20.81 -8.25
CA GLY A 133 12.26 -21.73 -7.21
C GLY A 133 12.66 -21.06 -5.90
N PHE A 134 12.15 -19.85 -5.63
CA PHE A 134 12.40 -19.12 -4.39
C PHE A 134 11.57 -19.71 -3.25
N VAL A 135 12.22 -19.93 -2.11
CA VAL A 135 11.60 -20.59 -0.95
C VAL A 135 11.62 -19.74 0.31
N THR A 136 12.38 -18.65 0.35
CA THR A 136 12.56 -17.88 1.58
C THR A 136 11.41 -16.88 1.81
N PRO A 137 10.91 -16.74 3.06
CA PRO A 137 9.96 -15.71 3.43
C PRO A 137 10.40 -14.29 3.05
N LEU A 138 11.71 -14.00 3.13
CA LEU A 138 12.26 -12.72 2.70
C LEU A 138 12.04 -12.48 1.20
N ALA A 139 12.26 -13.48 0.35
CA ALA A 139 12.00 -13.34 -1.09
C ALA A 139 10.53 -13.04 -1.37
N LEU A 140 9.60 -13.75 -0.72
CA LEU A 140 8.17 -13.48 -0.84
C LEU A 140 7.84 -12.03 -0.46
N ALA A 141 8.34 -11.55 0.68
CA ALA A 141 8.08 -10.18 1.14
C ALA A 141 8.67 -9.12 0.20
N VAL A 142 9.86 -9.35 -0.35
CA VAL A 142 10.50 -8.45 -1.33
C VAL A 142 9.70 -8.35 -2.61
N VAL A 143 9.30 -9.50 -3.17
CA VAL A 143 8.51 -9.54 -4.42
C VAL A 143 7.13 -8.91 -4.17
N TYR A 144 6.47 -9.28 -3.08
CA TYR A 144 5.15 -8.75 -2.72
C TYR A 144 5.17 -7.22 -2.53
N ASP A 145 6.11 -6.69 -1.76
CA ASP A 145 6.32 -5.25 -1.58
C ASP A 145 6.50 -4.54 -2.92
N SER A 146 7.25 -5.16 -3.82
CA SER A 146 7.59 -4.56 -5.10
C SER A 146 6.43 -4.54 -6.09
N ILE A 147 5.56 -5.56 -6.04
CA ILE A 147 4.31 -5.56 -6.81
C ILE A 147 3.37 -4.48 -6.27
N ILE A 148 3.23 -4.36 -4.94
CA ILE A 148 2.35 -3.36 -4.31
C ILE A 148 2.84 -1.92 -4.49
N HIS A 149 4.14 -1.67 -4.40
CA HIS A 149 4.69 -0.33 -4.60
C HIS A 149 4.87 0.01 -6.09
N GLY A 150 4.86 -0.99 -6.96
CA GLY A 150 5.13 -0.88 -8.40
C GLY A 150 6.62 -0.94 -8.75
N SER A 151 6.92 -0.94 -10.06
CA SER A 151 8.26 -1.09 -10.68
C SER A 151 8.87 -2.49 -10.62
N PHE A 152 8.10 -3.50 -10.21
CA PHE A 152 8.61 -4.87 -10.05
C PHE A 152 9.19 -5.42 -11.34
N GLN A 153 8.38 -5.50 -12.41
CA GLN A 153 8.79 -6.07 -13.68
C GLN A 153 10.01 -5.35 -14.27
N ARG A 154 9.96 -4.00 -14.29
CA ARG A 154 11.02 -3.15 -14.85
C ARG A 154 12.39 -3.45 -14.24
N ILE A 155 12.45 -3.65 -12.93
CA ILE A 155 13.71 -3.94 -12.24
C ILE A 155 14.04 -5.43 -12.31
N ALA A 156 13.05 -6.32 -12.20
CA ALA A 156 13.22 -7.77 -12.22
C ALA A 156 13.86 -8.26 -13.54
N GLN A 157 13.46 -7.68 -14.68
CA GLN A 157 14.03 -8.00 -16.00
C GLN A 157 15.52 -7.68 -16.13
N GLN A 158 16.06 -6.83 -15.25
CA GLN A 158 17.46 -6.41 -15.31
C GLN A 158 18.37 -7.27 -14.42
N VAL A 159 17.79 -8.13 -13.57
CA VAL A 159 18.54 -8.98 -12.64
C VAL A 159 19.08 -10.20 -13.38
N ARG A 160 20.39 -10.45 -13.26
CA ARG A 160 21.07 -11.53 -13.97
C ARG A 160 21.39 -12.74 -13.10
N ALA A 161 21.50 -12.54 -11.79
CA ALA A 161 21.75 -13.63 -10.85
C ALA A 161 20.66 -14.70 -10.93
N THR A 162 21.05 -15.97 -10.75
CA THR A 162 20.13 -17.12 -10.90
C THR A 162 19.77 -17.78 -9.57
N THR A 163 20.62 -17.68 -8.56
CA THR A 163 20.31 -18.20 -7.22
C THR A 163 19.43 -17.21 -6.46
N GLU A 164 18.50 -17.71 -5.64
CA GLU A 164 17.56 -16.87 -4.87
C GLU A 164 18.26 -15.75 -4.10
N ALA A 165 19.29 -16.10 -3.32
CA ALA A 165 20.00 -15.12 -2.49
C ALA A 165 20.70 -14.03 -3.33
N ALA A 166 21.31 -14.40 -4.45
CA ALA A 166 21.98 -13.44 -5.33
C ALA A 166 20.97 -12.59 -6.11
N TRP A 167 19.88 -13.20 -6.61
CA TRP A 167 18.81 -12.52 -7.32
C TRP A 167 18.14 -11.47 -6.43
N ILE A 168 17.73 -11.85 -5.21
CA ILE A 168 17.08 -10.93 -4.28
C ILE A 168 17.99 -9.78 -3.88
N ARG A 169 19.28 -10.06 -3.62
CA ARG A 169 20.25 -9.02 -3.31
C ARG A 169 20.44 -8.04 -4.48
N GLU A 170 20.64 -8.56 -5.68
CA GLU A 170 20.82 -7.75 -6.89
C GLU A 170 19.56 -6.91 -7.17
N TYR A 171 18.38 -7.53 -7.10
CA TYR A 171 17.08 -6.87 -7.26
C TYR A 171 16.93 -5.69 -6.29
N LEU A 172 17.18 -5.92 -4.99
CA LEU A 172 17.06 -4.88 -3.97
C LEU A 172 18.04 -3.72 -4.18
N MET A 173 19.28 -4.01 -4.58
CA MET A 173 20.27 -2.97 -4.87
C MET A 173 19.84 -2.12 -6.07
N ARG A 174 19.39 -2.75 -7.16
CA ARG A 174 18.90 -2.04 -8.36
C ARG A 174 17.67 -1.20 -8.03
N ARG A 175 16.70 -1.75 -7.29
CA ARG A 175 15.50 -1.04 -6.89
C ARG A 175 15.82 0.14 -5.96
N ASP A 176 16.71 -0.04 -4.99
CA ASP A 176 17.12 1.05 -4.09
C ASP A 176 17.80 2.21 -4.85
N ALA A 177 18.65 1.89 -5.82
CA ALA A 177 19.29 2.88 -6.69
C ALA A 177 18.26 3.62 -7.56
N TRP A 178 17.31 2.89 -8.17
CA TRP A 178 16.23 3.48 -8.97
C TRP A 178 15.30 4.38 -8.13
N LEU A 179 14.89 3.93 -6.94
CA LEU A 179 14.10 4.76 -6.02
C LEU A 179 14.87 6.04 -5.64
N GLY A 180 16.19 5.96 -5.48
CA GLY A 180 17.05 7.10 -5.19
C GLY A 180 17.23 8.08 -6.35
N SER A 181 17.15 7.63 -7.60
CA SER A 181 17.27 8.51 -8.77
C SER A 181 16.01 9.32 -9.03
N VAL A 182 14.85 8.88 -8.53
CA VAL A 182 13.57 9.57 -8.68
C VAL A 182 13.28 10.40 -7.42
N LYS A 183 13.43 11.73 -7.50
CA LYS A 183 13.29 12.66 -6.35
C LYS A 183 12.06 12.40 -5.47
N ARG A 184 10.89 12.15 -6.08
CA ARG A 184 9.64 11.89 -5.33
C ARG A 184 9.60 10.53 -4.64
N LEU A 185 10.33 9.53 -5.16
CA LEU A 185 10.37 8.17 -4.62
C LEU A 185 11.57 7.96 -3.68
N ALA A 186 12.55 8.86 -3.67
CA ALA A 186 13.73 8.74 -2.83
C ALA A 186 13.40 8.57 -1.34
N VAL A 187 12.27 9.13 -0.88
CA VAL A 187 11.77 8.99 0.49
C VAL A 187 11.29 7.58 0.81
N THR A 188 10.96 6.73 -0.18
CA THR A 188 10.46 5.36 0.04
C THR A 188 11.57 4.30 0.06
N ARG A 189 12.84 4.70 -0.11
CA ARG A 189 14.02 3.83 0.00
C ARG A 189 14.16 3.11 1.34
N TYR A 190 13.47 3.55 2.39
CA TYR A 190 13.45 2.82 3.65
C TYR A 190 12.92 1.37 3.47
N ARG A 191 12.06 1.12 2.47
CA ARG A 191 11.51 -0.22 2.16
C ARG A 191 12.60 -1.17 1.69
N THR A 192 13.35 -0.79 0.66
CA THR A 192 14.50 -1.57 0.13
C THR A 192 15.62 -1.67 1.16
N ARG A 193 15.89 -0.58 1.90
CA ARG A 193 16.91 -0.57 2.96
C ARG A 193 16.60 -1.50 4.12
N PHE A 194 15.33 -1.66 4.47
CA PHE A 194 14.89 -2.66 5.45
C PHE A 194 15.27 -4.06 4.97
N PHE A 195 14.87 -4.46 3.76
CA PHE A 195 15.18 -5.80 3.24
C PHE A 195 16.69 -6.02 3.07
N LEU A 196 17.44 -5.02 2.60
CA LEU A 196 18.89 -5.09 2.51
C LEU A 196 19.55 -5.27 3.89
N ALA A 197 18.96 -4.72 4.96
CA ALA A 197 19.44 -4.95 6.32
C ALA A 197 19.17 -6.38 6.78
N GLU A 198 17.99 -6.94 6.48
CA GLU A 198 17.67 -8.35 6.80
C GLU A 198 18.57 -9.34 6.02
N VAL A 199 18.84 -9.06 4.74
CA VAL A 199 19.83 -9.82 3.94
C VAL A 199 21.22 -9.77 4.58
N ARG A 200 21.66 -8.58 5.04
CA ARG A 200 22.95 -8.42 5.74
C ARG A 200 23.02 -9.18 7.06
N ARG A 201 21.90 -9.31 7.78
CA ARG A 201 21.78 -10.11 9.01
C ARG A 201 21.67 -11.61 8.75
N GLY A 202 21.55 -12.03 7.49
CA GLY A 202 21.26 -13.42 7.14
C GLY A 202 19.85 -13.87 7.55
N ASN A 203 18.92 -12.95 7.78
CA ASN A 203 17.57 -13.25 8.24
C ASN A 203 16.61 -13.56 7.07
N TRP A 204 16.96 -14.56 6.26
CA TRP A 204 16.18 -14.98 5.09
C TRP A 204 14.79 -15.52 5.45
N ASP A 205 14.66 -16.08 6.66
CA ASP A 205 13.39 -16.60 7.17
C ASP A 205 12.48 -15.52 7.80
N LEU A 206 12.92 -14.25 7.82
CA LEU A 206 12.20 -13.15 8.48
C LEU A 206 11.82 -13.48 9.94
N ARG A 207 12.76 -14.09 10.68
CA ARG A 207 12.54 -14.49 12.07
C ARG A 207 12.15 -13.29 12.91
N LEU A 208 11.05 -13.43 13.63
CA LEU A 208 10.51 -12.41 14.53
C LEU A 208 11.31 -12.39 15.85
N PRO A 209 11.41 -11.23 16.54
CA PRO A 209 10.79 -9.96 16.19
C PRO A 209 11.57 -9.18 15.10
N LEU A 210 10.83 -8.44 14.28
CA LEU A 210 11.38 -7.53 13.27
C LEU A 210 11.11 -6.08 13.66
N TYR A 211 12.01 -5.16 13.32
CA TYR A 211 11.80 -3.73 13.45
C TYR A 211 11.57 -3.12 12.07
N VAL A 212 10.29 -2.99 11.69
CA VAL A 212 9.86 -2.52 10.37
C VAL A 212 9.44 -1.06 10.51
N HIS A 213 10.19 -0.13 9.92
CA HIS A 213 9.85 1.31 9.91
C HIS A 213 9.41 1.88 11.27
N GLY A 214 10.13 1.52 12.35
CA GLY A 214 9.83 1.97 13.72
C GLY A 214 8.78 1.13 14.47
N VAL A 215 8.14 0.16 13.82
CA VAL A 215 7.19 -0.78 14.43
C VAL A 215 7.89 -2.10 14.76
N ARG A 216 7.73 -2.56 16.00
CA ARG A 216 8.21 -3.88 16.43
C ARG A 216 7.16 -4.94 16.09
N LEU A 217 7.40 -5.69 15.02
CA LEU A 217 6.57 -6.83 14.62
C LEU A 217 6.95 -8.07 15.43
N THR A 218 6.00 -8.62 16.17
CA THR A 218 6.15 -9.83 16.99
C THR A 218 5.31 -10.98 16.44
N GLY A 219 5.53 -12.21 16.92
CA GLY A 219 4.70 -13.37 16.58
C GLY A 219 3.22 -13.12 16.86
N SER A 220 2.88 -12.52 18.01
CA SER A 220 1.50 -12.17 18.35
C SER A 220 0.87 -11.18 17.36
N ILE A 221 1.60 -10.16 16.91
CA ILE A 221 1.10 -9.19 15.93
C ILE A 221 0.98 -9.84 14.54
N ALA A 222 1.95 -10.66 14.14
CA ALA A 222 1.89 -11.37 12.86
C ALA A 222 0.78 -12.42 12.83
N SER A 223 0.53 -13.13 13.94
CA SER A 223 -0.58 -14.09 14.06
C SER A 223 -1.94 -13.39 14.20
N ALA A 224 -1.98 -12.17 14.74
CA ALA A 224 -3.17 -11.33 14.77
C ALA A 224 -3.54 -10.73 13.41
N ILE A 225 -2.64 -10.82 12.41
CA ILE A 225 -3.00 -10.54 11.01
C ILE A 225 -3.85 -11.71 10.52
N ASP A 226 -5.15 -11.49 10.72
CA ASP A 226 -6.30 -12.22 10.21
C ASP A 226 -6.19 -13.74 10.39
N ASP A 227 -6.75 -14.21 11.51
CA ASP A 227 -7.07 -15.61 11.74
C ASP A 227 -8.25 -16.00 10.86
N PRO A 228 -8.05 -16.82 9.79
CA PRO A 228 -9.19 -17.35 9.08
C PRO A 228 -9.92 -18.24 10.08
N VAL A 229 -11.20 -17.94 10.33
CA VAL A 229 -12.10 -18.98 10.83
C VAL A 229 -11.92 -20.13 9.86
N THR A 230 -11.37 -21.25 10.36
CA THR A 230 -11.03 -22.44 9.59
C THR A 230 -12.24 -22.90 8.80
N ARG A 231 -12.39 -22.41 7.58
CA ARG A 231 -13.00 -23.16 6.50
C ARG A 231 -11.85 -23.88 5.80
N PRO A 232 -11.92 -25.20 5.62
CA PRO A 232 -11.02 -25.84 4.69
C PRO A 232 -11.16 -25.10 3.37
N TYR A 233 -10.03 -24.67 2.83
CA TYR A 233 -9.93 -24.26 1.44
C TYR A 233 -10.61 -25.37 0.65
N ALA A 234 -11.82 -25.12 0.14
CA ALA A 234 -12.34 -25.93 -0.93
C ALA A 234 -11.32 -25.69 -2.04
N ALA A 235 -10.43 -26.66 -2.23
CA ALA A 235 -9.64 -26.74 -3.43
C ALA A 235 -10.67 -26.72 -4.55
N THR A 236 -10.89 -25.55 -5.14
CA THR A 236 -11.38 -25.51 -6.50
C THR A 236 -10.22 -26.08 -7.29
N ASP A 237 -10.35 -27.36 -7.62
CA ASP A 237 -9.62 -28.08 -8.65
C ASP A 237 -9.80 -27.33 -9.98
N ASP A 238 -9.13 -26.19 -10.10
CA ASP A 238 -9.02 -25.42 -11.34
C ASP A 238 -7.58 -24.91 -11.51
N ILE A 239 -6.64 -25.79 -11.14
CA ILE A 239 -5.27 -25.78 -11.66
C ILE A 239 -5.05 -27.11 -12.38
N THR A 240 -5.88 -27.38 -13.39
CA THR A 240 -5.60 -28.38 -14.42
C THR A 240 -6.03 -27.81 -15.76
N GLU A 241 -5.29 -26.80 -16.20
CA GLU A 241 -4.86 -26.63 -17.60
C GLU A 241 -4.01 -25.35 -17.63
N VAL A 242 -2.70 -25.53 -17.53
CA VAL A 242 -1.77 -24.58 -18.14
C VAL A 242 -1.96 -24.81 -19.63
N PRO A 243 -2.45 -23.83 -20.42
CA PRO A 243 -2.57 -23.99 -21.86
C PRO A 243 -1.16 -24.28 -22.39
N ASP A 244 -1.01 -25.44 -23.02
CA ASP A 244 0.18 -25.83 -23.75
C ASP A 244 0.35 -24.86 -24.92
N THR A 245 1.00 -23.73 -24.63
CA THR A 245 1.32 -22.66 -25.57
C THR A 245 2.78 -22.32 -25.31
N ASP A 246 3.60 -22.54 -26.31
CA ASP A 246 5.08 -22.46 -26.32
C ASP A 246 5.67 -21.05 -26.02
N GLU A 247 4.98 -20.17 -25.27
CA GLU A 247 5.41 -18.78 -25.04
C GLU A 247 5.16 -18.31 -23.59
N PRO A 248 5.95 -18.78 -22.60
CA PRO A 248 5.79 -18.42 -21.18
C PRO A 248 5.91 -16.91 -20.88
N GLU A 249 6.64 -16.15 -21.70
CA GLU A 249 6.81 -14.70 -21.52
C GLU A 249 5.51 -13.88 -21.70
N THR A 250 4.53 -14.38 -22.46
CA THR A 250 3.32 -13.60 -22.81
C THR A 250 2.27 -13.63 -21.71
N LEU A 251 2.11 -14.78 -21.04
CA LEU A 251 1.23 -14.94 -19.86
C LEU A 251 1.79 -14.19 -18.64
N GLU A 252 3.12 -14.19 -18.47
CA GLU A 252 3.86 -13.42 -17.47
C GLU A 252 3.66 -11.90 -17.62
N ARG A 253 3.56 -11.37 -18.84
CA ARG A 253 3.22 -9.96 -19.03
C ARG A 253 1.75 -9.71 -18.68
N GLY A 254 0.81 -10.49 -19.21
CA GLY A 254 -0.63 -10.21 -19.07
C GLY A 254 -1.20 -10.23 -17.64
N ILE A 255 -0.72 -11.11 -16.75
CA ILE A 255 -1.21 -11.18 -15.35
C ILE A 255 -0.63 -10.04 -14.51
N PHE A 256 0.65 -9.74 -14.70
CA PHE A 256 1.36 -8.74 -13.94
C PHE A 256 1.06 -7.32 -14.44
N ASP A 257 0.84 -7.12 -15.74
CA ASP A 257 0.41 -5.83 -16.29
C ASP A 257 -0.96 -5.42 -15.73
N ARG A 258 -1.88 -6.38 -15.55
CA ARG A 258 -3.20 -6.09 -14.95
C ARG A 258 -3.12 -5.74 -13.47
N ALA A 259 -2.21 -6.38 -12.73
CA ALA A 259 -1.97 -6.10 -11.32
C ALA A 259 -1.20 -4.78 -11.14
N GLU A 260 -0.18 -4.53 -11.94
CA GLU A 260 0.62 -3.30 -11.95
C GLU A 260 -0.21 -2.13 -12.46
N ASP A 261 -1.07 -2.27 -13.48
CA ASP A 261 -1.98 -1.21 -13.92
C ASP A 261 -2.99 -0.86 -12.82
N ALA A 262 -3.56 -1.86 -12.13
CA ALA A 262 -4.46 -1.65 -11.02
C ALA A 262 -3.75 -0.94 -9.84
N VAL A 263 -2.50 -1.30 -9.55
CA VAL A 263 -1.70 -0.76 -8.44
C VAL A 263 -1.11 0.62 -8.77
N THR A 264 -0.52 0.80 -9.94
CA THR A 264 0.06 2.07 -10.42
C THR A 264 -1.02 3.14 -10.49
N THR A 265 -2.22 2.76 -10.93
CA THR A 265 -3.40 3.62 -10.89
C THR A 265 -3.77 4.06 -9.46
N VAL A 266 -3.54 3.23 -8.44
CA VAL A 266 -3.82 3.55 -7.02
C VAL A 266 -2.69 4.38 -6.38
N VAL A 267 -1.43 4.08 -6.70
CA VAL A 267 -0.25 4.80 -6.19
C VAL A 267 -0.17 6.22 -6.76
N GLU A 268 -0.37 6.40 -8.07
CA GLU A 268 -0.42 7.74 -8.68
C GLU A 268 -1.55 8.61 -8.12
N ARG A 269 -2.65 7.99 -7.67
CA ARG A 269 -3.79 8.69 -7.06
C ARG A 269 -3.52 9.17 -5.65
N THR A 270 -2.90 8.32 -4.82
CA THR A 270 -2.56 8.69 -3.43
C THR A 270 -1.60 9.87 -3.39
N ASP A 271 -0.66 9.94 -4.35
CA ASP A 271 0.29 11.04 -4.48
C ASP A 271 -0.35 12.36 -4.95
N ARG A 272 -1.26 12.31 -5.94
CA ARG A 272 -2.01 13.50 -6.37
C ARG A 272 -2.90 14.05 -5.24
N VAL A 273 -3.49 13.17 -4.45
CA VAL A 273 -4.33 13.53 -3.30
C VAL A 273 -3.51 14.16 -2.18
N LYS A 274 -2.34 13.62 -1.83
CA LYS A 274 -1.45 14.22 -0.81
C LYS A 274 -0.94 15.61 -1.21
N ALA A 275 -0.56 15.79 -2.48
CA ALA A 275 -0.11 17.09 -3.00
C ALA A 275 -1.23 18.14 -3.06
N MET A 276 -2.47 17.71 -3.34
CA MET A 276 -3.64 18.59 -3.39
C MET A 276 -4.11 18.98 -1.97
N TRP A 277 -4.03 18.06 -1.00
CA TRP A 277 -4.36 18.35 0.41
C TRP A 277 -3.36 19.25 1.12
N THR A 278 -2.06 19.19 0.81
CA THR A 278 -1.09 20.14 1.38
C THR A 278 -1.30 21.56 0.85
N ALA A 279 -1.73 21.71 -0.41
CA ALA A 279 -2.02 23.02 -1.00
C ALA A 279 -3.38 23.60 -0.53
N ILE A 280 -4.44 22.78 -0.51
CA ILE A 280 -5.80 23.22 -0.15
C ILE A 280 -6.01 23.27 1.36
N GLY A 281 -5.43 22.32 2.11
CA GLY A 281 -5.51 22.29 3.58
C GLY A 281 -4.82 23.51 4.20
N GLY A 282 -3.71 23.98 3.61
CA GLY A 282 -3.04 25.21 4.04
C GLY A 282 -3.93 26.45 3.87
N THR A 283 -4.64 26.57 2.73
CA THR A 283 -5.51 27.72 2.45
C THR A 283 -6.80 27.70 3.25
N ILE A 284 -7.42 26.52 3.44
CA ILE A 284 -8.62 26.37 4.30
C ILE A 284 -8.28 26.66 5.76
N TRP A 285 -7.12 26.20 6.25
CA TRP A 285 -6.66 26.48 7.60
C TRP A 285 -6.35 27.97 7.81
N GLN A 286 -5.73 28.63 6.84
CA GLN A 286 -5.51 30.09 6.86
C GLN A 286 -6.83 30.87 6.88
N ALA A 287 -7.83 30.44 6.09
CA ALA A 287 -9.16 31.06 6.09
C ALA A 287 -9.90 30.85 7.42
N ALA A 288 -9.77 29.68 8.05
CA ALA A 288 -10.38 29.39 9.35
C ALA A 288 -9.80 30.28 10.47
N TRP A 289 -8.49 30.54 10.47
CA TRP A 289 -7.87 31.49 11.40
C TRP A 289 -8.34 32.92 11.17
N ALA A 290 -8.43 33.35 9.91
CA ALA A 290 -8.91 34.69 9.56
C ALA A 290 -10.36 34.92 10.04
N VAL A 291 -11.25 33.94 9.84
CA VAL A 291 -12.63 34.00 10.33
C VAL A 291 -12.68 33.92 11.86
N GLY A 292 -11.89 33.04 12.48
CA GLY A 292 -11.82 32.89 13.94
C GLY A 292 -11.36 34.16 14.66
N GLY A 293 -10.32 34.83 14.16
CA GLY A 293 -9.86 36.07 14.76
C GLY A 293 -10.75 37.29 14.45
N TRP A 294 -11.56 37.24 13.37
CA TRP A 294 -12.62 38.23 13.13
C TRP A 294 -13.78 38.06 14.12
N VAL A 295 -14.23 36.83 14.37
CA VAL A 295 -15.28 36.52 15.36
C VAL A 295 -14.81 36.82 16.79
N ALA A 296 -13.53 36.63 17.08
CA ALA A 296 -12.93 36.93 18.38
C ALA A 296 -12.62 38.43 18.61
N GLY A 297 -12.91 39.31 17.64
CA GLY A 297 -12.71 40.75 17.78
C GLY A 297 -11.25 41.18 17.95
N LEU A 298 -10.30 40.41 17.42
CA LEU A 298 -8.87 40.69 17.59
C LEU A 298 -8.48 42.02 16.92
N PRO A 299 -7.75 42.91 17.63
CA PRO A 299 -7.29 44.17 17.08
C PRO A 299 -6.42 43.98 15.82
N ARG A 300 -6.48 44.92 14.88
CA ARG A 300 -5.74 44.86 13.59
C ARG A 300 -4.23 44.78 13.80
N GLU A 301 -3.74 45.32 14.91
CA GLU A 301 -2.35 45.33 15.34
C GLU A 301 -1.83 43.90 15.57
N VAL A 302 -2.66 43.01 16.12
CA VAL A 302 -2.29 41.60 16.37
C VAL A 302 -2.06 40.86 15.05
N TRP A 303 -2.87 41.15 14.04
CA TRP A 303 -2.73 40.58 12.70
C TRP A 303 -1.46 41.04 11.99
N ILE A 304 -1.11 42.33 12.12
CA ILE A 304 0.12 42.88 11.56
C ILE A 304 1.34 42.23 12.23
N VAL A 305 1.34 42.11 13.55
CA VAL A 305 2.42 41.45 14.30
C VAL A 305 2.54 39.97 13.92
N ALA A 306 1.43 39.24 13.81
CA ALA A 306 1.44 37.84 13.38
C ALA A 306 1.96 37.67 11.95
N ALA A 307 1.57 38.54 11.02
CA ALA A 307 2.05 38.53 9.64
C ALA A 307 3.56 38.83 9.56
N MET A 308 4.05 39.81 10.33
CA MET A 308 5.49 40.11 10.41
C MET A 308 6.28 38.94 11.01
N ALA A 309 5.77 38.30 12.06
CA ALA A 309 6.42 37.12 12.66
C ALA A 309 6.46 35.94 11.67
N ALA A 310 5.38 35.68 10.94
CA ALA A 310 5.34 34.65 9.91
C ALA A 310 6.33 34.94 8.76
N ALA A 311 6.40 36.20 8.30
CA ALA A 311 7.36 36.63 7.29
C ALA A 311 8.82 36.46 7.76
N ALA A 312 9.12 36.83 9.00
CA ALA A 312 10.44 36.64 9.60
C ALA A 312 10.83 35.16 9.69
N LEU A 313 9.92 34.30 10.14
CA LEU A 313 10.15 32.85 10.19
C LEU A 313 10.35 32.24 8.79
N ALA A 314 9.60 32.70 7.79
CA ALA A 314 9.76 32.26 6.40
C ALA A 314 11.12 32.65 5.83
N LEU A 315 11.58 33.88 6.09
CA LEU A 315 12.91 34.35 5.70
C LEU A 315 14.02 33.54 6.40
N LEU A 316 13.85 33.25 7.69
CA LEU A 316 14.81 32.45 8.47
C LEU A 316 14.86 31.00 7.98
N TYR A 317 13.72 30.42 7.61
CA TYR A 317 13.64 29.11 6.97
C TYR A 317 14.36 29.11 5.61
N LEU A 318 14.11 30.12 4.77
CA LEU A 318 14.75 30.25 3.46
C LEU A 318 16.27 30.41 3.60
N TYR A 319 16.72 31.24 4.53
CA TYR A 319 18.13 31.40 4.87
C TYR A 319 18.77 30.07 5.26
N ARG A 320 18.12 29.32 6.17
CA ARG A 320 18.59 28.00 6.59
C ARG A 320 18.67 27.00 5.44
N GLN A 321 17.72 27.02 4.50
CA GLN A 321 17.75 26.14 3.32
C GLN A 321 18.90 26.49 2.38
N ILE A 322 19.17 27.78 2.15
CA ILE A 322 20.30 28.25 1.35
C ILE A 322 21.63 27.86 2.00
N GLU A 323 21.74 28.00 3.32
CA GLU A 323 22.96 27.69 4.06
C GLU A 323 23.24 26.17 4.10
N LEU A 324 22.21 25.34 4.30
CA LEU A 324 22.32 23.89 4.16
C LEU A 324 22.67 23.46 2.72
N GLY A 325 22.19 24.19 1.72
CA GLY A 325 22.59 24.00 0.32
C GLY A 325 24.08 24.25 0.11
N ARG A 326 24.58 25.39 0.61
CA ARG A 326 26.01 25.76 0.53
C ARG A 326 26.93 24.79 1.28
N LEU A 327 26.47 24.22 2.41
CA LEU A 327 27.23 23.21 3.16
C LEU A 327 27.34 21.89 2.40
N ARG A 328 26.32 21.51 1.63
CA ARG A 328 26.38 20.32 0.74
C ARG A 328 27.35 20.52 -0.42
N GLU A 329 27.46 21.73 -0.94
CA GLU A 329 28.38 22.07 -2.03
C GLU A 329 29.83 22.21 -1.56
N ARG A 330 30.06 22.50 -0.27
CA ARG A 330 31.40 22.66 0.33
C ARG A 330 32.00 21.38 0.92
N CYS A 331 31.28 20.27 0.90
CA CYS A 331 31.81 18.95 1.23
C CYS A 331 31.98 18.13 -0.06
N PRO A 332 33.03 18.39 -0.88
CA PRO A 332 33.42 17.39 -1.86
C PRO A 332 33.84 16.14 -1.08
N CYS A 333 33.26 15.00 -1.44
CA CYS A 333 33.72 13.69 -0.98
C CYS A 333 35.23 13.63 -1.19
N ARG A 334 35.97 13.65 -0.09
CA ARG A 334 37.34 13.20 -0.03
C ARG A 334 37.30 11.69 0.17
N ASP A 335 38.28 11.02 -0.46
CA ASP A 335 38.65 9.60 -0.38
C ASP A 335 37.92 8.77 -1.45
N GLU A 336 38.47 8.52 -2.65
CA GLU A 336 39.85 8.16 -3.04
C GLU A 336 40.33 6.82 -2.44
N GLU A 337 40.50 5.85 -3.34
CA GLU A 337 41.59 4.85 -3.41
C GLU A 337 42.23 4.35 -2.11
N ALA A 338 41.88 3.10 -1.75
CA ALA A 338 42.80 2.05 -1.26
C ALA A 338 42.12 0.68 -1.35
#